data_AF-A0A7M1Q2T8-F1
#
_entry.id   AF-A0A7M1Q2T8-F1
#
_cell.length_a   1.000
_cell.length_b   1.000
_cell.length_c   1.000
_cell.angle_alpha   90.00
_cell.angle_beta   90.00
_cell.angle_gamma   90.00
#
_symmetry.space_group_name_H-M   'P 1'
#
loop_
_entity.id
_entity.type
_entity.pdbx_description
1 polymer ?
#
loop_
_entity_poly.entity_id
_entity_poly.type
_entity_poly.pdbx_seq_one_letter_code
_entity_poly.pdbx_strand_id
1 'polypeptide(L)'
;MFGAVMCILVKNRTKDAPQLQSILTNHGCIIKTRVGMHEVANCAEDGLIMLHLSGKKEAIDDLEKSINSLSEIRARTMLLDY
;
A
#
# COMPACT_ATOMS: atom_id res chain seq x y z
N MET A 1 12.83 -4.08 -15.05
CA MET A 1 11.88 -3.30 -14.23
C MET A 1 10.71 -4.21 -13.97
N PHE A 2 10.32 -4.40 -12.72
CA PHE A 2 9.26 -5.34 -12.33
C PHE A 2 7.92 -4.61 -12.27
N GLY A 3 6.85 -5.26 -12.72
CA GLY A 3 5.49 -4.90 -12.37
C GLY A 3 5.10 -5.59 -11.07
N ALA A 4 4.34 -4.91 -10.20
CA ALA A 4 3.80 -5.54 -9.00
C ALA A 4 2.44 -4.96 -8.66
N VAL A 5 1.60 -5.76 -7.99
CA VAL A 5 0.38 -5.30 -7.32
C VAL A 5 0.61 -5.39 -5.82
N MET A 6 0.37 -4.31 -5.09
CA MET A 6 0.45 -4.29 -3.64
C MET A 6 -0.93 -3.98 -3.06
N CYS A 7 -1.39 -4.81 -2.14
CA CYS A 7 -2.60 -4.60 -1.36
C CYS A 7 -2.22 -4.12 0.04
N ILE A 8 -2.84 -3.03 0.50
CA ILE A 8 -2.61 -2.40 1.80
C ILE A 8 -3.93 -2.42 2.56
N LEU A 9 -4.01 -3.22 3.60
CA LEU A 9 -5.11 -3.20 4.56
C LEU A 9 -4.81 -2.17 5.64
N VAL A 10 -5.71 -1.22 5.81
CA VAL A 10 -5.65 -0.17 6.82
C VAL A 10 -6.72 -0.47 7.85
N LYS A 11 -6.32 -0.79 9.08
CA LYS A 11 -7.26 -0.92 10.20
C LYS A 11 -7.41 0.41 10.91
N ASN A 12 -8.62 0.70 11.39
CA ASN A 12 -8.90 1.82 12.29
C ASN A 12 -8.30 3.16 11.78
N ARG A 13 -8.96 3.72 10.75
CA ARG A 13 -8.48 4.71 9.77
C ARG A 13 -7.79 5.99 10.32
N THR A 14 -7.84 6.26 11.61
CA THR A 14 -7.61 7.62 12.13
C THR A 14 -6.18 7.94 12.59
N LYS A 15 -5.35 6.95 13.00
CA LYS A 15 -4.04 7.25 13.59
C LYS A 15 -2.86 7.20 12.60
N ASP A 16 -2.81 6.17 11.77
CA ASP A 16 -1.65 5.91 10.89
C ASP A 16 -1.82 6.47 9.47
N ALA A 17 -3.01 6.99 9.13
CA ALA A 17 -3.31 7.49 7.79
C ALA A 17 -2.41 8.65 7.31
N PRO A 18 -2.06 9.66 8.15
CA PRO A 18 -1.11 10.70 7.73
C PRO A 18 0.28 10.14 7.44
N GLN A 19 0.76 9.19 8.25
CA GLN A 19 2.07 8.57 8.06
C GLN A 19 2.10 7.70 6.80
N LEU A 20 1.04 6.92 6.56
CA LEU A 20 0.87 6.16 5.32
C LEU A 20 0.94 7.09 4.09
N GLN A 21 0.22 8.21 4.13
CA GLN A 21 0.23 9.19 3.03
C GLN A 21 1.64 9.74 2.77
N SER A 22 2.42 10.04 3.82
CA SER A 22 3.82 10.46 3.69
C SER A 22 4.70 9.39 3.05
N ILE A 23 4.56 8.12 3.46
CA ILE A 23 5.29 6.99 2.85
C ILE A 23 4.93 6.87 1.37
N LEU A 24 3.64 6.87 1.01
CA LEU A 24 3.20 6.78 -0.38
C LEU A 24 3.72 7.95 -1.24
N THR A 25 3.79 9.14 -0.66
CA THR A 25 4.34 10.33 -1.34
C THR A 25 5.83 10.17 -1.61
N ASN A 26 6.60 9.70 -0.61
CA ASN A 26 8.04 9.48 -0.73
C ASN A 26 8.39 8.40 -1.77
N HIS A 27 7.51 7.42 -1.97
CA HIS A 27 7.68 6.36 -2.97
C HIS A 27 6.90 6.62 -4.27
N GLY A 28 6.38 7.84 -4.50
CA GLY A 28 5.48 8.14 -5.60
C GLY A 28 6.02 7.80 -7.00
N CYS A 29 7.34 7.84 -7.20
CA CYS A 29 7.97 7.54 -8.50
C CYS A 29 7.74 6.10 -8.99
N ILE A 30 7.46 5.15 -8.09
CA ILE A 30 7.21 3.75 -8.47
C ILE A 30 5.72 3.38 -8.52
N ILE A 31 4.82 4.31 -8.16
CA ILE A 31 3.38 4.07 -8.08
C ILE A 31 2.72 4.52 -9.39
N LYS A 32 2.25 3.56 -10.19
CA LYS A 32 1.49 3.83 -11.43
C LYS A 32 0.03 4.15 -11.16
N THR A 33 -0.57 3.50 -10.17
CA THR A 33 -2.00 3.64 -9.87
C THR A 33 -2.22 3.37 -8.39
N ARG A 34 -3.14 4.13 -7.78
CA ARG A 34 -3.61 3.95 -6.40
C ARG A 34 -5.14 3.96 -6.39
N VAL A 35 -5.75 2.89 -5.91
CA VAL A 35 -7.21 2.76 -5.74
C VAL A 35 -7.51 2.54 -4.27
N GLY A 36 -8.35 3.41 -3.68
CA GLY A 36 -8.89 3.21 -2.34
C GLY A 36 -10.27 2.54 -2.43
N MET A 37 -10.47 1.48 -1.66
CA MET A 37 -11.72 0.74 -1.57
C MET A 37 -12.19 0.79 -0.12
N HIS A 38 -13.45 1.17 0.08
CA HIS A 38 -14.09 1.15 1.39
C HIS A 38 -14.88 -0.15 1.53
N GLU A 39 -14.68 -0.88 2.63
CA GLU A 39 -15.40 -2.12 2.87
C GLU A 39 -16.80 -1.79 3.39
N VAL A 40 -17.82 -2.02 2.55
CA VAL A 40 -19.21 -1.61 2.84
C VAL A 40 -19.94 -2.61 3.76
N ALA A 41 -19.30 -3.75 4.06
CA ALA A 41 -19.87 -4.79 4.91
C ALA A 41 -19.54 -4.52 6.39
N ASN A 42 -20.58 -4.32 7.21
CA ASN A 42 -20.56 -4.35 8.68
C ASN A 42 -19.95 -3.17 9.46
N CYS A 43 -20.06 -1.91 9.01
CA CYS A 43 -19.50 -0.75 9.76
C CYS A 43 -18.03 -0.94 10.18
N ALA A 44 -17.27 -1.74 9.43
CA ALA A 44 -15.87 -1.94 9.71
C ALA A 44 -15.11 -0.67 9.33
N GLU A 45 -14.28 -0.16 10.25
CA GLU A 45 -13.40 0.98 9.98
C GLU A 45 -12.18 0.62 9.10
N ASP A 46 -12.18 -0.60 8.57
CA ASP A 46 -11.11 -1.15 7.75
C ASP A 46 -11.25 -0.67 6.29
N GLY A 47 -10.11 -0.40 5.66
CA GLY A 47 -10.05 0.05 4.27
C GLY A 47 -8.95 -0.69 3.51
N LEU A 48 -9.17 -0.88 2.21
CA LEU A 48 -8.19 -1.49 1.32
C LEU A 48 -7.66 -0.44 0.35
N ILE A 49 -6.34 -0.37 0.20
CA ILE A 49 -5.69 0.40 -0.86
C ILE A 49 -4.95 -0.58 -1.76
N MET A 50 -5.19 -0.51 -3.07
CA MET A 50 -4.45 -1.27 -4.06
C MET A 50 -3.52 -0.35 -4.85
N LEU A 51 -2.27 -0.75 -4.98
CA LEU A 51 -1.26 -0.07 -5.78
C LEU A 51 -0.83 -0.95 -6.96
N HIS A 52 -0.75 -0.34 -8.15
CA HIS A 52 0.04 -0.89 -9.25
C HIS A 52 1.40 -0.22 -9.21
N LEU A 53 2.46 -1.02 -9.10
CA LEU A 53 3.84 -0.58 -8.96
C LEU A 53 4.67 -0.94 -10.19
N SER A 54 5.65 -0.10 -10.48
CA SER A 54 6.63 -0.31 -11.54
C SER A 54 7.97 0.26 -11.12
N GLY A 55 8.94 -0.61 -10.90
CA GLY A 55 10.23 -0.18 -10.37
C GLY A 55 11.27 -1.29 -10.29
N LYS A 56 12.35 -0.99 -9.59
CA LYS A 56 13.31 -2.01 -9.16
C LYS A 56 12.70 -2.77 -7.98
N LYS A 57 13.03 -4.06 -7.82
CA LYS A 57 12.48 -4.90 -6.76
C LYS A 57 12.80 -4.31 -5.37
N GLU A 58 14.00 -3.76 -5.20
CA GLU A 58 14.46 -3.16 -3.95
C GLU A 58 13.57 -1.99 -3.53
N ALA A 59 13.18 -1.12 -4.49
CA ALA A 59 12.30 0.01 -4.20
C ALA A 59 10.88 -0.43 -3.81
N ILE A 60 10.41 -1.56 -4.35
CA ILE A 60 9.11 -2.15 -4.01
C ILE A 60 9.18 -2.80 -2.63
N ASP A 61 10.25 -3.54 -2.33
CA ASP A 61 10.49 -4.16 -1.03
C ASP A 61 10.63 -3.09 0.08
N ASP A 62 11.31 -1.98 -0.21
CA ASP A 62 11.47 -0.85 0.72
C ASP A 62 10.16 -0.14 1.00
N LEU A 63 9.28 0.00 -0.01
CA LEU A 63 7.92 0.51 0.18
C LEU A 63 7.11 -0.44 1.08
N GLU A 64 7.13 -1.75 0.80
CA GLU A 64 6.40 -2.74 1.61
C GLU A 64 6.86 -2.75 3.07
N LYS A 65 8.18 -2.70 3.31
CA LYS A 65 8.75 -2.62 4.66
C LYS A 65 8.36 -1.34 5.37
N SER A 66 8.40 -0.20 4.68
CA SER A 66 8.02 1.10 5.25
C SER A 66 6.56 1.10 5.68
N ILE A 67 5.65 0.58 4.84
CA ILE A 67 4.23 0.47 5.18
C ILE A 67 4.01 -0.49 6.34
N ASN A 68 4.65 -1.66 6.34
CA ASN A 68 4.52 -2.66 7.40
C ASN A 68 5.20 -2.26 8.73
N SER A 69 5.88 -1.11 8.80
CA SER A 69 6.35 -0.55 10.06
C SER A 69 5.25 0.13 10.87
N LEU A 70 4.10 0.43 10.24
CA LEU A 70 2.91 0.99 10.87
C LEU A 70 2.08 -0.13 11.50
N SER A 71 1.78 -0.02 12.80
CA SER A 71 1.21 -1.13 13.59
C SER A 71 -0.19 -1.57 13.14
N GLU A 72 -1.00 -0.64 12.64
CA GLU A 72 -2.39 -0.91 12.23
C GLU A 72 -2.54 -1.13 10.71
N ILE A 73 -1.43 -1.27 9.99
CA ILE A 73 -1.42 -1.40 8.54
C ILE A 73 -0.69 -2.66 8.13
N ARG A 74 -1.21 -3.35 7.10
CA ARG A 74 -0.55 -4.51 6.51
C ARG A 74 -0.48 -4.37 5.00
N ALA A 75 0.72 -4.42 4.45
CA ALA A 75 0.97 -4.50 3.02
C ALA A 75 1.38 -5.92 2.62
N ARG A 76 0.90 -6.36 1.45
CA ARG A 76 1.34 -7.59 0.77
C ARG A 76 1.54 -7.30 -0.71
N THR A 77 2.67 -7.73 -1.24
CA THR A 77 3.02 -7.54 -2.66
C THR A 77 2.95 -8.85 -3.44
N MET A 78 2.41 -8.78 -4.65
CA MET A 78 2.49 -9.81 -5.68
C MET A 78 3.32 -9.27 -6.85
N LEU A 79 4.43 -9.94 -7.19
CA LEU A 79 5.20 -9.63 -8.39
C LEU A 79 4.44 -10.16 -9.61
N LEU A 80 4.47 -9.39 -10.70
CA LEU A 80 3.87 -9.77 -11.97
C LEU A 80 4.96 -10.32 -12.89
N ASP A 81 4.80 -11.57 -13.30
CA ASP A 81 5.61 -12.21 -14.33
C ASP A 81 4.96 -11.92 -15.69
N TYR A 82 5.68 -11.18 -16.55
CA TYR A 82 5.28 -10.85 -17.92
C TYR A 82 6.27 -11.45 -18.91
#